data_AF-A0A3D4YP41-F1
#
_entry.id   AF-A0A3D4YP41-F1
#
_cell.length_a   1.000
_cell.length_b   1.000
_cell.length_c   1.000
_cell.angle_alpha   90.00
_cell.angle_beta   90.00
_cell.angle_gamma   90.00
#
_symmetry.space_group_name_H-M   'P 1'
#
loop_
_entity.id
_entity.type
_entity.pdbx_description
1 polymer ?
#
loop_
_entity_poly.entity_id
_entity_poly.type
_entity_poly.pdbx_seq_one_letter_code
_entity_poly.pdbx_strand_id
1 'polypeptide(L)'
;MLQLTLVAILLAVAVYMYQRSKQSQEQPPIGMTDEQIKQHWRKLGFFCELDVERKRWTLTGSRAGLLYFPDLLLGYVADPQNAPDREHQRYGPYGSLEIMTWPDAGFDGNAIRGSLTGLARLAELVEAKLATAEPGSRIVIRDEFAANSPYSLVLDVRADGFDPASADRERLGAPTEPKPAADKKA
;
A
#
# COMPACT_ATOMS: atom_id res chain seq x y z
N MET A 1 41.08 -5.26 -9.57
CA MET A 1 40.56 -4.13 -8.78
C MET A 1 39.14 -3.70 -9.19
N LEU A 2 38.82 -3.60 -10.49
CA LEU A 2 37.49 -3.18 -10.98
C LEU A 2 36.30 -4.07 -10.53
N GLN A 3 36.52 -5.37 -10.32
CA GLN A 3 35.45 -6.28 -9.90
C GLN A 3 35.09 -6.14 -8.40
N LEU A 4 36.07 -5.83 -7.55
CA LEU A 4 35.83 -5.63 -6.11
C LEU A 4 35.04 -4.34 -5.85
N THR A 5 35.27 -3.30 -6.65
CA THR A 5 34.53 -2.04 -6.58
C THR A 5 33.08 -2.20 -7.01
N LEU A 6 32.79 -3.00 -8.05
CA LEU A 6 31.43 -3.30 -8.49
C LEU A 6 30.64 -4.08 -7.43
N VAL A 7 31.26 -5.07 -6.79
CA VAL A 7 30.64 -5.84 -5.70
C VAL A 7 30.38 -4.95 -4.48
N ALA A 8 31.31 -4.06 -4.13
CA ALA A 8 31.13 -3.13 -3.02
C ALA A 8 30.00 -2.12 -3.27
N ILE A 9 29.86 -1.62 -4.50
CA ILE A 9 28.75 -0.73 -4.88
C ILE A 9 27.42 -1.47 -4.83
N LEU A 10 27.35 -2.70 -5.36
CA LEU A 10 26.12 -3.51 -5.30
C LEU A 10 25.71 -3.83 -3.86
N LEU A 11 26.67 -4.14 -2.98
CA LEU A 11 26.42 -4.34 -1.56
C LEU A 11 25.98 -3.05 -0.87
N ALA A 12 26.61 -1.92 -1.17
CA ALA A 12 26.22 -0.63 -0.63
C ALA A 12 24.80 -0.22 -1.08
N VAL A 13 24.44 -0.47 -2.34
CA VAL A 13 23.09 -0.23 -2.87
C VAL A 13 22.08 -1.18 -2.23
N ALA A 14 22.40 -2.47 -2.08
CA ALA A 14 21.54 -3.43 -1.41
C ALA A 14 21.33 -3.09 0.07
N VAL A 15 22.39 -2.68 0.77
CA VAL A 15 22.33 -2.23 2.17
C VAL A 15 21.55 -0.92 2.30
N TYR A 16 21.74 0.03 1.38
CA TYR A 16 20.99 1.27 1.35
C TYR A 16 19.49 1.02 1.09
N MET A 17 19.14 0.15 0.14
CA MET A 17 17.76 -0.25 -0.10
C MET A 17 17.16 -1.03 1.09
N TYR A 18 17.95 -1.86 1.76
CA TYR A 18 17.51 -2.60 2.96
C TYR A 18 17.30 -1.69 4.17
N GLN A 19 18.20 -0.72 4.40
CA GLN A 19 18.06 0.25 5.49
C GLN A 19 16.89 1.20 5.24
N ARG A 20 16.69 1.64 3.99
CA ARG A 20 15.60 2.53 3.60
C ARG A 20 14.23 1.84 3.68
N SER A 21 14.11 0.59 3.25
CA SER A 21 12.86 -0.19 3.43
C SER A 21 12.54 -0.41 4.91
N LYS A 22 13.55 -0.54 5.77
CA LYS A 22 13.35 -0.55 7.23
C LYS A 22 12.96 0.81 7.81
N GLN A 23 13.45 1.92 7.23
CA GLN A 23 13.01 3.27 7.59
C GLN A 23 11.58 3.56 7.16
N SER A 24 11.09 2.98 6.06
CA SER A 24 9.67 3.07 5.66
C SER A 24 8.69 2.37 6.62
N GLN A 25 9.17 1.65 7.65
CA GLN A 25 8.38 1.42 8.88
C GLN A 25 8.37 2.72 9.72
N GLU A 26 7.97 3.83 9.11
CA GLU A 26 7.91 5.12 9.75
C GLU A 26 6.70 5.13 10.70
N GLN A 27 6.97 5.42 11.97
CA GLN A 27 5.96 5.58 13.02
C GLN A 27 4.87 6.56 12.54
N PRO A 28 3.61 6.43 13.01
CA PRO A 28 2.60 7.44 12.72
C PRO A 28 3.18 8.83 13.05
N PRO A 29 2.82 9.88 12.29
CA PRO A 29 3.22 11.24 12.62
C PRO A 29 3.02 11.48 14.12
N ILE A 30 4.06 11.98 14.79
CA ILE A 30 4.09 12.14 16.25
C ILE A 30 2.77 12.79 16.69
N GLY A 31 1.93 12.04 17.43
CA GLY A 31 0.71 12.55 18.04
C GLY A 31 -0.64 12.03 17.51
N MET A 32 -0.70 11.11 16.53
CA MET A 32 -1.98 10.47 16.21
C MET A 32 -2.41 9.47 17.30
N THR A 33 -3.66 9.58 17.74
CA THR A 33 -4.31 8.59 18.60
C THR A 33 -4.77 7.38 17.79
N ASP A 34 -5.01 6.24 18.45
CA ASP A 34 -5.56 5.03 17.83
C ASP A 34 -6.85 5.31 17.05
N GLU A 35 -7.72 6.17 17.58
CA GLU A 35 -8.96 6.54 16.90
C GLU A 35 -8.70 7.38 15.63
N GLN A 36 -7.69 8.26 15.66
CA GLN A 36 -7.29 8.99 14.46
C GLN A 36 -6.70 8.04 13.41
N ILE A 37 -5.88 7.06 13.81
CA ILE A 37 -5.33 6.03 12.92
C ILE A 37 -6.47 5.22 12.28
N LYS A 38 -7.42 4.72 13.10
CA LYS A 38 -8.62 4.02 12.61
C LYS A 38 -9.40 4.85 11.60
N GLN A 39 -9.60 6.14 11.91
CA GLN A 39 -10.32 7.05 11.03
C GLN A 39 -9.58 7.29 9.70
N HIS A 40 -8.25 7.38 9.71
CA HIS A 40 -7.46 7.48 8.47
C HIS A 40 -7.62 6.24 7.60
N TRP A 41 -7.54 5.04 8.19
CA TRP A 41 -7.76 3.80 7.43
C TRP A 41 -9.17 3.70 6.85
N ARG A 42 -10.19 4.06 7.64
CA ARG A 42 -11.58 4.10 7.16
C ARG A 42 -11.80 5.12 6.06
N LYS A 43 -11.16 6.29 6.15
CA LYS A 43 -11.19 7.33 5.11
C LYS A 43 -10.50 6.88 3.83
N LEU A 44 -9.40 6.13 3.95
CA LEU A 44 -8.69 5.56 2.80
C LEU A 44 -9.49 4.42 2.15
N GLY A 45 -10.35 3.74 2.90
CA GLY A 45 -11.23 2.68 2.42
C GLY A 45 -10.59 1.29 2.40
N PHE A 46 -9.27 1.20 2.54
CA PHE A 46 -8.51 -0.04 2.61
C PHE A 46 -7.28 0.11 3.51
N PHE A 47 -6.80 -1.02 4.02
CA PHE A 47 -5.53 -1.14 4.71
C PHE A 47 -4.44 -1.50 3.71
N CYS A 48 -3.24 -0.95 3.88
CA CYS A 48 -2.10 -1.22 3.02
C CYS A 48 -0.90 -1.68 3.84
N GLU A 49 -0.30 -2.78 3.40
CA GLU A 49 0.95 -3.32 3.96
C GLU A 49 1.94 -3.71 2.86
N LEU A 50 3.22 -3.61 3.20
CA LEU A 50 4.34 -4.10 2.40
C LEU A 50 4.99 -5.28 3.12
N ASP A 51 4.93 -6.45 2.50
CA ASP A 51 5.70 -7.63 2.89
C ASP A 51 6.98 -7.68 2.05
N VAL A 52 8.09 -7.21 2.62
CA VAL A 52 9.41 -7.15 1.96
C VAL A 52 9.96 -8.56 1.69
N GLU A 53 9.71 -9.52 2.59
CA GLU A 53 10.20 -10.89 2.47
C GLU A 53 9.53 -11.61 1.31
N ARG A 54 8.21 -11.48 1.18
CA ARG A 54 7.42 -12.04 0.08
C ARG A 54 7.35 -11.15 -1.15
N LYS A 55 7.98 -9.97 -1.09
CA LYS A 55 7.99 -8.95 -2.15
C LYS A 55 6.58 -8.59 -2.64
N ARG A 56 5.73 -8.15 -1.72
CA ARG A 56 4.31 -7.93 -2.00
C ARG A 56 3.75 -6.70 -1.30
N TRP A 57 3.05 -5.88 -2.06
CA TRP A 57 2.07 -4.94 -1.53
C TRP A 57 0.73 -5.65 -1.38
N THR A 58 0.07 -5.53 -0.23
CA THR A 58 -1.29 -6.04 -0.03
C THR A 58 -2.21 -4.89 0.33
N LEU A 59 -3.26 -4.69 -0.46
CA LEU A 59 -4.39 -3.82 -0.15
C LEU A 59 -5.54 -4.70 0.34
N THR A 60 -5.98 -4.48 1.58
CA THR A 60 -7.06 -5.26 2.21
C THR A 60 -8.26 -4.36 2.47
N GLY A 61 -9.40 -4.68 1.87
CA GLY A 61 -10.60 -3.86 2.00
C GLY A 61 -11.83 -4.55 1.40
N SER A 62 -13.01 -4.00 1.64
CA SER A 62 -14.19 -4.39 0.85
C SER A 62 -13.97 -4.00 -0.62
N ARG A 63 -14.75 -4.57 -1.54
CA ARG A 63 -14.65 -4.21 -2.97
C ARG A 63 -14.84 -2.70 -3.18
N ALA A 64 -15.84 -2.10 -2.52
CA ALA A 64 -16.09 -0.66 -2.57
C ALA A 64 -14.93 0.15 -1.96
N GLY A 65 -14.33 -0.33 -0.87
CA GLY A 65 -13.17 0.31 -0.26
C GLY A 65 -11.93 0.25 -1.15
N LEU A 66 -11.66 -0.89 -1.79
CA LEU A 66 -10.53 -1.07 -2.70
C LEU A 66 -10.65 -0.23 -3.98
N LEU A 67 -11.86 0.15 -4.40
CA LEU A 67 -12.08 1.06 -5.52
C LEU A 67 -11.62 2.51 -5.23
N TYR A 68 -11.33 2.88 -3.98
CA TYR A 68 -10.66 4.15 -3.70
C TYR A 68 -9.20 4.18 -4.16
N PHE A 69 -8.55 3.02 -4.34
CA PHE A 69 -7.17 2.97 -4.83
C PHE A 69 -7.01 3.46 -6.28
N PRO A 70 -7.81 3.00 -7.27
CA PRO A 70 -7.76 3.59 -8.61
C PRO A 70 -8.13 5.08 -8.62
N ASP A 71 -9.12 5.52 -7.82
CA ASP A 71 -9.44 6.96 -7.67
C ASP A 71 -8.22 7.77 -7.18
N LEU A 72 -7.46 7.23 -6.22
CA LEU A 72 -6.24 7.83 -5.70
C LEU A 72 -5.15 7.91 -6.77
N LEU A 73 -4.96 6.86 -7.56
CA LEU A 73 -4.02 6.87 -8.69
C LEU A 73 -4.40 7.93 -9.73
N LEU A 74 -5.69 8.02 -10.08
CA LEU A 74 -6.19 9.01 -11.03
C LEU A 74 -6.08 10.43 -10.49
N GLY A 75 -6.31 10.63 -9.20
CA GLY A 75 -6.08 11.90 -8.52
C GLY A 75 -4.62 12.34 -8.57
N TYR A 76 -3.68 11.42 -8.34
CA TYR A 76 -2.25 11.66 -8.50
C TYR A 76 -1.90 12.02 -9.95
N VAL A 77 -2.44 11.28 -10.92
CA VAL A 77 -2.20 11.51 -12.36
C VAL A 77 -2.76 12.85 -12.85
N ALA A 78 -3.88 13.30 -12.29
CA ALA A 78 -4.53 14.54 -12.69
C ALA A 78 -3.82 15.81 -12.22
N ASP A 79 -2.87 15.71 -11.27
CA ASP A 79 -2.09 16.85 -10.78
C ASP A 79 -0.82 17.04 -11.63
N PRO A 80 -0.71 18.13 -12.41
CA PRO A 80 0.47 18.40 -13.24
C PRO A 80 1.77 18.54 -12.44
N GLN A 81 1.69 18.85 -11.13
CA GLN A 81 2.88 18.94 -10.28
C GLN A 81 3.56 17.59 -10.07
N ASN A 82 2.86 16.48 -10.30
CA ASN A 82 3.41 15.14 -10.20
C ASN A 82 4.11 14.66 -11.48
N ALA A 83 4.11 15.45 -12.57
CA ALA A 83 4.72 15.07 -13.84
C ALA A 83 6.26 14.93 -13.82
N PRO A 84 7.03 15.72 -13.05
CA PRO A 84 8.48 15.54 -12.96
C PRO A 84 8.87 14.18 -12.38
N ASP A 85 10.03 13.67 -12.82
CA ASP A 85 10.57 12.42 -12.30
C ASP A 85 10.80 12.49 -10.79
N ARG A 86 10.46 11.39 -10.09
CA ARG A 86 10.63 11.19 -8.65
C ARG A 86 9.68 11.99 -7.75
N GLU A 87 8.75 12.73 -8.33
CA GLU A 87 7.63 13.23 -7.55
C GLU A 87 6.86 12.08 -6.96
N HIS A 88 6.41 12.24 -5.71
CA HIS A 88 5.76 11.17 -4.97
C HIS A 88 4.76 11.72 -3.96
N GLN A 89 3.74 10.92 -3.67
CA GLN A 89 2.78 11.17 -2.61
C GLN A 89 2.66 9.94 -1.72
N ARG A 90 2.50 10.18 -0.43
CA ARG A 90 2.34 9.14 0.59
C ARG A 90 0.93 9.14 1.15
N TYR A 91 0.40 7.94 1.36
CA TYR A 91 -0.97 7.71 1.80
C TYR A 91 -1.02 6.78 3.02
N GLY A 92 -2.16 6.83 3.71
CA GLY A 92 -2.39 6.11 4.96
C GLY A 92 -1.82 6.84 6.19
N PRO A 93 -2.22 6.40 7.39
CA PRO A 93 -1.81 7.03 8.66
C PRO A 93 -0.30 6.98 8.92
N TYR A 94 0.42 6.06 8.26
CA TYR A 94 1.86 5.90 8.39
C TYR A 94 2.65 6.44 7.18
N GLY A 95 1.96 6.97 6.17
CA GLY A 95 2.58 7.28 4.89
C GLY A 95 3.23 6.07 4.20
N SER A 96 2.75 4.86 4.53
CA SER A 96 3.36 3.60 4.11
C SER A 96 3.08 3.28 2.64
N LEU A 97 2.00 3.80 2.05
CA LEU A 97 1.71 3.64 0.64
C LEU A 97 2.28 4.84 -0.13
N GLU A 98 3.34 4.63 -0.92
CA GLU A 98 3.94 5.67 -1.76
C GLU A 98 3.59 5.43 -3.24
N ILE A 99 3.06 6.46 -3.89
CA ILE A 99 2.87 6.53 -5.34
C ILE A 99 3.92 7.48 -5.91
N MET A 100 4.63 7.08 -6.96
CA MET A 100 5.76 7.86 -7.49
C MET A 100 5.80 7.88 -9.03
N THR A 101 6.06 9.05 -9.59
CA THR A 101 6.38 9.20 -11.01
C THR A 101 7.79 8.68 -11.28
N TRP A 102 7.87 7.70 -12.19
CA TRP A 102 9.13 7.05 -12.55
C TRP A 102 9.11 6.57 -14.01
N PRO A 103 10.24 6.55 -14.74
CA PRO A 103 10.27 6.11 -16.12
C PRO A 103 9.74 4.68 -16.34
N ASP A 104 10.12 3.76 -15.44
CA ASP A 104 9.69 2.37 -15.48
C ASP A 104 8.53 2.09 -14.53
N ALA A 105 7.46 1.50 -15.08
CA ALA A 105 6.34 1.02 -14.29
C ALA A 105 6.73 -0.21 -13.44
N GLY A 106 6.18 -0.29 -12.24
CA GLY A 106 6.30 -1.48 -11.40
C GLY A 106 6.05 -1.23 -9.92
N PHE A 107 6.27 -2.27 -9.14
CA PHE A 107 6.17 -2.28 -7.70
C PHE A 107 7.54 -2.62 -7.13
N ASP A 108 8.02 -1.86 -6.15
CA ASP A 108 9.22 -2.20 -5.38
C ASP A 108 9.00 -2.07 -3.87
N GLY A 109 10.08 -2.20 -3.09
CA GLY A 109 10.02 -2.12 -1.63
C GLY A 109 9.80 -0.72 -1.08
N ASN A 110 9.58 0.29 -1.92
CA ASN A 110 9.35 1.67 -1.51
C ASN A 110 8.04 2.22 -2.08
N ALA A 111 7.75 1.95 -3.35
CA ALA A 111 6.65 2.61 -4.06
C ALA A 111 5.95 1.72 -5.08
N ILE A 112 4.72 2.12 -5.38
CA ILE A 112 4.02 1.82 -6.63
C ILE A 112 4.37 2.94 -7.61
N ARG A 113 5.04 2.60 -8.71
CA ARG A 113 5.66 3.60 -9.59
C ARG A 113 5.37 3.40 -11.06
N GLY A 114 5.49 4.47 -11.82
CA GLY A 114 5.40 4.48 -13.28
C GLY A 114 5.23 5.90 -13.81
N SER A 115 5.19 6.04 -15.14
CA SER A 115 4.79 7.30 -15.74
C SER A 115 3.33 7.60 -15.40
N LEU A 116 2.88 8.85 -15.56
CA LEU A 116 1.47 9.20 -15.33
C LEU A 116 0.51 8.31 -16.14
N THR A 117 0.84 8.04 -17.41
CA THR A 117 0.09 7.10 -18.25
C THR A 117 0.15 5.66 -17.72
N GLY A 118 1.29 5.23 -17.20
CA GLY A 118 1.44 3.92 -16.57
C GLY A 118 0.58 3.78 -15.33
N LEU A 119 0.57 4.79 -14.45
CA LEU A 119 -0.25 4.81 -13.24
C LEU A 119 -1.75 4.86 -13.57
N ALA A 120 -2.17 5.59 -14.61
CA ALA A 120 -3.54 5.57 -15.10
C ALA A 120 -3.94 4.16 -15.59
N ARG A 121 -3.07 3.49 -16.35
CA ARG A 121 -3.28 2.09 -16.79
C ARG A 121 -3.38 1.13 -15.60
N LEU A 122 -2.64 1.36 -14.52
CA LEU A 122 -2.78 0.57 -13.29
C LEU A 122 -4.16 0.75 -12.67
N ALA A 123 -4.67 1.98 -12.64
CA ALA A 123 -6.01 2.28 -12.14
C ALA A 123 -7.08 1.49 -12.92
N GLU A 124 -7.06 1.57 -14.25
CA GLU A 124 -7.95 0.81 -15.13
C GLU A 124 -7.87 -0.70 -14.90
N LEU A 125 -6.65 -1.23 -14.75
CA LEU A 125 -6.43 -2.64 -14.47
C LEU A 125 -7.04 -3.07 -13.13
N VAL A 126 -6.83 -2.28 -12.07
CA VAL A 126 -7.41 -2.56 -10.74
C VAL A 126 -8.93 -2.51 -10.80
N GLU A 127 -9.52 -1.50 -11.43
CA GLU A 127 -10.98 -1.38 -11.61
C GLU A 127 -11.55 -2.59 -12.33
N ALA A 128 -10.95 -2.99 -13.45
CA ALA A 128 -11.40 -4.14 -14.24
C ALA A 128 -11.36 -5.45 -13.43
N LYS A 129 -10.31 -5.65 -12.62
CA LYS A 129 -10.19 -6.81 -11.75
C LYS A 129 -11.22 -6.78 -10.62
N LEU A 130 -11.49 -5.62 -10.03
CA LEU A 130 -12.47 -5.47 -8.96
C LEU A 130 -13.92 -5.54 -9.44
N ALA A 131 -14.20 -5.24 -10.71
CA ALA A 131 -15.56 -5.25 -11.26
C ALA A 131 -16.28 -6.59 -11.11
N THR A 132 -15.52 -7.70 -11.11
CA THR A 132 -16.05 -9.08 -11.00
C THR A 132 -15.59 -9.80 -9.74
N ALA A 133 -14.90 -9.11 -8.82
CA ALA A 133 -14.34 -9.72 -7.64
C ALA A 133 -15.41 -10.02 -6.58
N GLU A 134 -15.38 -11.23 -6.04
CA GLU A 134 -16.24 -11.64 -4.93
C GLU A 134 -15.52 -11.50 -3.58
N PRO A 135 -16.24 -11.27 -2.47
CA PRO A 135 -15.67 -11.36 -1.13
C PRO A 135 -14.89 -12.66 -0.90
N GLY A 136 -13.70 -12.56 -0.32
CA GLY A 136 -12.76 -13.67 -0.12
C GLY A 136 -11.77 -13.86 -1.27
N SER A 137 -11.95 -13.16 -2.39
CA SER A 137 -11.01 -13.21 -3.52
C SER A 137 -9.66 -12.61 -3.17
N ARG A 138 -8.59 -13.23 -3.65
CA ARG A 138 -7.23 -12.68 -3.60
C ARG A 138 -6.70 -12.53 -5.02
N ILE A 139 -6.61 -11.30 -5.49
CA ILE A 139 -6.19 -10.98 -6.87
C ILE A 139 -4.74 -10.54 -6.84
N VAL A 140 -3.91 -11.08 -7.73
CA VAL A 140 -2.50 -10.72 -7.86
C VAL A 140 -2.28 -9.98 -9.18
N ILE A 141 -1.76 -8.76 -9.09
CA ILE A 141 -1.35 -7.92 -10.21
C ILE A 141 0.17 -7.88 -10.25
N ARG A 142 0.75 -8.31 -11.37
CA ARG A 142 2.20 -8.28 -11.61
C ARG A 142 2.53 -8.04 -13.07
N ASP A 143 2.67 -9.11 -13.85
CA ASP A 143 3.21 -9.06 -15.22
C ASP A 143 2.29 -8.29 -16.17
N GLU A 144 0.99 -8.34 -15.91
CA GLU A 144 -0.03 -7.55 -16.61
C GLU A 144 0.15 -6.04 -16.44
N PHE A 145 0.70 -5.58 -15.31
CA PHE A 145 1.09 -4.19 -15.13
C PHE A 145 2.50 -3.94 -15.67
N ALA A 146 3.49 -4.69 -15.17
CA ALA A 146 4.89 -4.58 -15.54
C ALA A 146 5.62 -5.92 -15.40
N ALA A 147 6.04 -6.51 -16.53
CA ALA A 147 6.66 -7.84 -16.61
C ALA A 147 7.92 -8.01 -15.75
N ASN A 148 8.68 -6.94 -15.53
CA ASN A 148 9.93 -6.97 -14.76
C ASN A 148 9.77 -6.42 -13.33
N SER A 149 8.53 -6.33 -12.83
CA SER A 149 8.27 -5.81 -11.49
C SER A 149 8.84 -6.75 -10.41
N PRO A 150 9.75 -6.26 -9.54
CA PRO A 150 10.34 -7.09 -8.49
C PRO A 150 9.33 -7.50 -7.42
N TYR A 151 8.27 -6.71 -7.23
CA TYR A 151 7.18 -6.98 -6.29
C TYR A 151 5.85 -7.20 -7.03
N SER A 152 4.86 -7.74 -6.33
CA SER A 152 3.47 -7.85 -6.80
C SER A 152 2.53 -6.98 -5.97
N LEU A 153 1.44 -6.51 -6.58
CA LEU A 153 0.31 -5.93 -5.87
C LEU A 153 -0.76 -7.00 -5.66
N VAL A 154 -1.29 -7.08 -4.44
CA VAL A 154 -2.37 -7.99 -4.09
C VAL A 154 -3.57 -7.23 -3.58
N LEU A 155 -4.74 -7.54 -4.14
CA LEU A 155 -6.02 -7.08 -3.66
C LEU A 155 -6.66 -8.23 -2.86
N ASP A 156 -6.70 -8.08 -1.54
CA ASP A 156 -7.36 -9.01 -0.62
C ASP A 156 -8.78 -8.49 -0.34
N VAL A 157 -9.74 -9.03 -1.11
CA VAL A 157 -11.12 -8.55 -1.14
C VAL A 157 -11.88 -9.13 0.03
N ARG A 158 -12.33 -8.26 0.93
CA ARG A 158 -13.11 -8.62 2.12
C ARG A 158 -14.60 -8.43 1.86
N ALA A 159 -15.40 -8.96 2.79
CA ALA A 159 -16.85 -8.75 2.79
C ALA A 159 -17.22 -7.27 2.82
N ASP A 160 -18.42 -6.97 2.33
CA ASP A 160 -19.00 -5.64 2.46
C ASP A 160 -19.09 -5.24 3.94
N GLY A 161 -18.83 -3.96 4.22
CA GLY A 161 -18.78 -3.45 5.60
C GLY A 161 -17.51 -3.79 6.38
N PHE A 162 -16.52 -4.46 5.77
CA PHE A 162 -15.21 -4.68 6.39
C PHE A 162 -14.59 -3.36 6.87
N ASP A 163 -14.12 -3.32 8.12
CA ASP A 163 -13.39 -2.19 8.70
C ASP A 163 -11.89 -2.32 8.39
N PRO A 164 -11.31 -1.45 7.54
CA PRO A 164 -9.89 -1.51 7.19
C PRO A 164 -8.97 -1.42 8.40
N ALA A 165 -9.35 -0.65 9.42
CA ALA A 165 -8.53 -0.51 10.61
C ALA A 165 -8.36 -1.82 11.39
N SER A 166 -9.27 -2.80 11.23
CA SER A 166 -9.16 -4.11 11.89
C SER A 166 -8.02 -4.98 11.34
N ALA A 167 -7.47 -4.64 10.17
CA ALA A 167 -6.31 -5.31 9.60
C ALA A 167 -4.98 -4.83 10.21
N ASP A 168 -4.96 -3.66 10.84
CA ASP A 168 -3.76 -3.05 11.43
C ASP A 168 -3.46 -3.58 12.85
N ARG A 169 -3.23 -4.89 12.93
CA ARG A 169 -3.07 -5.60 14.21
C ARG A 169 -1.78 -5.24 14.94
N GLU A 170 -0.72 -4.94 14.20
CA GLU A 170 0.58 -4.63 14.79
C GLU A 170 0.56 -3.32 15.58
N ARG A 171 -0.29 -2.35 15.18
CA ARG A 171 -0.34 -1.03 15.80
C ARG A 171 -1.59 -0.80 16.64
N LEU A 172 -2.73 -1.33 16.24
CA LEU A 172 -4.00 -1.16 16.98
C LEU A 172 -4.35 -2.33 17.90
N GLY A 173 -3.54 -3.40 17.88
CA GLY A 173 -3.81 -4.63 18.61
C GLY A 173 -4.94 -5.45 18.00
N ALA A 174 -5.25 -6.61 18.61
CA ALA A 174 -6.45 -7.35 18.26
C ALA A 174 -7.69 -6.56 18.68
N PRO A 175 -8.83 -6.66 17.96
CA PRO A 175 -10.08 -6.08 18.41
C PRO A 175 -10.36 -6.54 19.83
N THR A 176 -10.43 -5.62 20.79
CA THR A 176 -10.89 -5.95 22.13
C THR A 176 -12.34 -6.39 22.01
N GLU A 177 -12.62 -7.65 22.37
CA GLU A 177 -13.98 -8.13 22.49
C GLU A 177 -14.78 -7.16 23.38
N PRO A 178 -16.03 -6.84 23.02
CA PRO A 178 -16.84 -5.96 23.84
C PRO A 178 -16.97 -6.58 25.23
N LYS A 179 -16.46 -5.86 26.24
CA LYS A 179 -16.59 -6.22 27.65
C LYS A 179 -18.08 -6.50 27.92
N PRO A 180 -18.45 -7.70 28.42
CA PRO A 180 -19.84 -7.99 28.71
C PRO A 180 -20.38 -6.92 29.66
N ALA A 181 -21.56 -6.39 29.32
CA ALA A 181 -22.24 -5.37 30.10
C ALA A 181 -22.30 -5.82 31.55
N ALA A 182 -21.81 -4.98 32.46
CA ALA A 182 -21.87 -5.28 33.88
C ALA A 182 -23.35 -5.43 34.26
N ASP A 183 -23.73 -6.63 34.71
CA ASP A 183 -25.05 -6.91 35.25
C ASP A 183 -25.37 -5.86 36.33
N LYS A 184 -26.40 -5.06 36.06
CA LYS A 184 -27.05 -4.27 37.10
C LYS A 184 -27.72 -5.28 38.03
N LYS A 185 -27.06 -5.58 39.15
CA LYS A 185 -27.71 -6.25 40.27
C LYS A 185 -28.88 -5.37 40.74
N ALA A 186 -30.06 -5.98 40.74
CA ALA A 186 -31.28 -5.48 41.35
C ALA A 186 -31.14 -5.37 42.88
#